data_AF-A0A2V8QKM4-F1
#
_entry.id   AF-A0A2V8QKM4-F1
#
_cell.length_a   1.000
_cell.length_b   1.000
_cell.length_c   1.000
_cell.angle_alpha   90.00
_cell.angle_beta   90.00
_cell.angle_gamma   90.00
#
_symmetry.space_group_name_H-M   'P 1'
#
loop_
_entity.id
_entity.type
_entity.pdbx_description
1 polymer ?
#
loop_
_entity_poly.entity_id
_entity_poly.type
_entity_poly.pdbx_seq_one_letter_code
_entity_poly.pdbx_strand_id
1 'polypeptide(L)'
;YSLRMISEAEARYYGENQKYGSLEELASQGMIDPVLGKGVRNGYRFTVEVKSLEPGFEAFSVPVTYQRTGRRSFYMDESSVIRAADNRGGPSSKMDEPLDADFASPFGSPRKSGQYNREVGY
;
A
#
# COMPACT_ATOMS: atom_id res chain seq x y z
N TYR A 1 -7.24 0.96 -3.04
CA TYR A 1 -7.83 2.31 -2.87
C TYR A 1 -7.37 2.97 -1.57
N SER A 2 -7.44 2.32 -0.41
CA SER A 2 -7.04 2.90 0.88
C SER A 2 -5.62 3.50 0.95
N LEU A 3 -4.59 2.81 0.43
CA LEU A 3 -3.23 3.35 0.41
C LEU A 3 -3.13 4.65 -0.41
N ARG A 4 -3.79 4.72 -1.57
CA ARG A 4 -3.78 5.92 -2.40
C ARG A 4 -4.41 7.12 -1.68
N MET A 5 -5.50 6.90 -0.94
CA MET A 5 -6.08 7.94 -0.08
C MET A 5 -5.11 8.42 1.00
N ILE A 6 -4.31 7.52 1.59
CA ILE A 6 -3.27 7.90 2.56
C ILE A 6 -2.21 8.77 1.89
N SER A 7 -1.70 8.39 0.71
CA SER A 7 -0.72 9.21 -0.03
C SER A 7 -1.26 10.61 -0.37
N GLU A 8 -2.51 10.71 -0.82
CA GLU A 8 -3.15 12.00 -1.10
C GLU A 8 -3.31 12.86 0.16
N ALA A 9 -3.66 12.25 1.29
CA ALA A 9 -3.77 12.93 2.57
C ALA A 9 -2.41 13.39 3.09
N GLU A 10 -1.39 12.52 3.02
CA GLU A 10 0.01 12.85 3.36
C GLU A 10 0.54 14.02 2.53
N ALA A 11 0.28 14.03 1.22
CA ALA A 11 0.71 15.12 0.34
C ALA A 11 0.09 16.47 0.74
N ARG A 12 -1.18 16.47 1.17
CA ARG A 12 -1.85 17.67 1.69
C ARG A 12 -1.28 18.08 3.05
N TYR A 13 -1.12 17.13 3.97
CA TYR A 13 -0.58 17.38 5.30
C TYR A 13 0.84 17.93 5.24
N TYR A 14 1.68 17.40 4.35
CA TYR A 14 3.02 17.91 4.09
C TYR A 14 3.01 19.33 3.51
N GLY A 15 2.06 19.65 2.62
CA GLY A 15 1.89 21.01 2.09
C GLY A 15 1.59 22.06 3.17
N GLU A 16 0.87 21.68 4.23
CA GLU A 16 0.48 22.57 5.32
C GLU A 16 1.49 22.60 6.48
N ASN A 17 2.06 21.45 6.83
CA ASN A 17 2.87 21.28 8.04
C ASN A 17 4.37 21.09 7.76
N GLN A 18 4.76 20.94 6.49
CA GLN A 18 6.12 20.57 6.06
C GLN A 18 6.67 19.29 6.70
N LYS A 19 5.76 18.41 7.14
CA LYS A 19 6.04 17.09 7.73
C LYS A 19 4.94 16.12 7.33
N TYR A 20 5.26 14.83 7.33
CA TYR A 20 4.27 13.77 7.16
C TYR A 20 3.58 13.45 8.50
N GLY A 21 2.37 12.91 8.43
CA GLY A 21 1.51 12.64 9.58
C GLY A 21 1.37 11.15 9.86
N SER A 22 0.89 10.84 11.05
CA SER A 22 0.37 9.50 11.38
C SER A 22 -1.07 9.35 10.90
N LEU A 23 -1.57 8.10 10.80
CA LEU A 23 -2.97 7.83 10.46
C LEU A 23 -3.96 8.57 11.36
N GLU A 24 -3.64 8.70 12.65
CA GLU A 24 -4.50 9.40 13.61
C GLU A 24 -4.52 10.91 13.36
N GLU A 25 -3.38 11.52 13.01
CA GLU A 25 -3.30 12.93 12.63
C GLU A 25 -4.10 13.21 11.36
N LEU A 26 -3.91 12.39 10.31
CA LEU A 26 -4.65 12.52 9.06
C LEU A 26 -6.16 12.39 9.27
N ALA A 27 -6.59 11.47 10.13
CA ALA A 27 -8.00 11.28 10.46
C ALA A 27 -8.55 12.45 11.29
N SER A 28 -7.75 12.99 12.22
CA SER A 28 -8.12 14.14 13.05
C SER A 28 -8.30 15.42 12.22
N GLN A 29 -7.53 15.57 11.15
CA GLN A 29 -7.68 16.63 10.16
C GLN A 29 -8.81 16.39 9.14
N GLY A 30 -9.53 15.26 9.24
CA GLY A 30 -10.60 14.90 8.31
C GLY A 30 -10.12 14.57 6.90
N MET A 31 -8.82 14.31 6.71
CA MET A 31 -8.24 13.99 5.40
C MET A 31 -8.50 12.53 5.00
N ILE A 32 -8.63 11.64 5.98
CA ILE A 32 -9.02 10.24 5.80
C ILE A 32 -10.20 9.86 6.68
N ASP A 33 -10.85 8.75 6.33
CA ASP A 33 -11.95 8.19 7.11
C ASP A 33 -11.47 7.79 8.53
N PRO A 34 -12.22 8.09 9.61
CA PRO A 34 -11.84 7.73 10.98
C PRO A 34 -11.63 6.22 11.18
N VAL A 35 -12.30 5.36 10.42
CA VAL A 35 -12.10 3.90 10.42
C VAL A 35 -10.72 3.55 9.86
N LEU A 36 -10.27 4.26 8.83
CA LEU A 36 -8.90 4.12 8.32
C LEU A 36 -7.87 4.68 9.30
N GLY A 37 -8.19 5.79 9.96
CA GLY A 37 -7.39 6.37 11.04
C GLY A 37 -7.13 5.41 12.21
N LYS A 38 -8.11 4.56 12.53
CA LYS A 38 -7.97 3.48 13.53
C LYS A 38 -7.07 2.32 13.08
N GLY A 39 -6.56 2.36 11.85
CA GLY A 39 -5.62 1.38 11.32
C GLY A 39 -6.22 0.03 10.94
N VAL A 40 -7.55 -0.15 10.91
CA VAL A 40 -8.18 -1.39 10.42
C VAL A 40 -9.39 -1.08 9.56
N ARG A 41 -9.35 -1.51 8.30
CA ARG A 41 -10.47 -1.35 7.36
C ARG A 41 -10.57 -2.54 6.42
N ASN A 42 -11.79 -3.03 6.19
CA ASN A 42 -12.07 -4.15 5.28
C ASN A 42 -11.23 -5.42 5.53
N GLY A 43 -10.87 -5.69 6.80
CA GLY A 43 -10.05 -6.85 7.16
C GLY A 43 -8.54 -6.70 6.87
N TYR A 44 -8.08 -5.48 6.57
CA TYR A 44 -6.67 -5.12 6.47
C TYR A 44 -6.29 -4.16 7.58
N ARG A 45 -5.10 -4.37 8.13
CA ARG A 45 -4.43 -3.47 9.06
C ARG A 45 -3.57 -2.48 8.27
N PHE A 46 -3.79 -1.21 8.50
CA PHE A 46 -3.04 -0.10 7.93
C PHE A 46 -2.15 0.50 9.01
N THR A 47 -0.89 0.75 8.65
CA THR A 47 0.10 1.41 9.51
C THR A 47 0.83 2.45 8.68
N VAL A 48 1.08 3.63 9.24
CA VAL A 48 1.94 4.66 8.63
C VAL A 48 3.07 4.94 9.59
N GLU A 49 4.30 4.85 9.09
CA GLU A 49 5.52 5.18 9.80
C GLU A 49 6.13 6.42 9.15
N VAL A 50 6.21 7.51 9.91
CA VAL A 50 6.82 8.76 9.44
C VAL A 50 8.32 8.71 9.73
N LYS A 51 9.14 9.05 8.73
CA LYS A 51 10.59 9.15 8.91
C LYS A 51 10.92 10.46 9.63
N SER A 52 11.61 10.37 10.77
CA SER A 52 11.98 11.56 11.56
C SER A 52 13.26 12.27 11.06
N LEU A 53 14.09 11.56 10.28
CA LEU A 53 15.40 12.06 9.82
C LEU A 53 15.35 12.67 8.42
N GLU A 54 14.40 12.23 7.59
CA GLU A 54 14.24 12.63 6.19
C GLU A 54 12.76 12.83 5.91
N PRO A 55 12.36 13.78 5.05
CA PRO A 55 10.96 13.94 4.69
C PRO A 55 10.50 12.71 3.88
N GLY A 56 9.82 11.78 4.56
CA GLY A 56 9.19 10.63 3.95
C GLY A 56 8.26 9.90 4.90
N PHE A 57 7.49 8.98 4.36
CA PHE A 57 6.60 8.11 5.12
C PHE A 57 6.57 6.72 4.48
N GLU A 58 6.25 5.72 5.28
CA GLU A 58 6.05 4.36 4.83
C GLU A 58 4.66 3.89 5.28
N ALA A 59 3.81 3.57 4.31
CA ALA A 59 2.47 3.09 4.53
C ALA A 59 2.39 1.59 4.22
N PHE A 60 1.93 0.82 5.20
CA PHE A 60 1.78 -0.62 5.13
C PHE A 60 0.31 -1.01 5.17
N SER A 61 -0.07 -2.04 4.41
CA SER A 61 -1.39 -2.65 4.44
C SER A 61 -1.26 -4.17 4.49
N VAL A 62 -1.55 -4.75 5.64
CA VAL A 62 -1.36 -6.19 5.93
C VAL A 62 -2.71 -6.83 6.23
N PRO A 63 -3.05 -8.00 5.66
CA PRO A 63 -4.31 -8.66 5.98
C PRO A 63 -4.36 -9.07 7.46
N VAL A 64 -5.46 -8.74 8.15
CA VAL A 64 -5.67 -9.11 9.57
C VAL A 64 -5.73 -10.63 9.73
N THR A 65 -6.28 -11.34 8.74
CA THR A 65 -6.28 -12.80 8.72
C THR A 65 -5.83 -13.28 7.35
N TYR A 66 -4.57 -13.72 7.29
CA TYR A 66 -3.98 -14.28 6.07
C TYR A 66 -4.86 -15.41 5.50
N GLN A 67 -5.02 -15.43 4.18
CA GLN A 67 -5.89 -16.34 3.40
C GLN A 67 -7.40 -16.21 3.65
N ARG A 68 -7.86 -15.41 4.62
CA ARG A 68 -9.30 -15.13 4.83
C ARG A 68 -9.69 -13.72 4.41
N THR A 69 -9.00 -12.71 4.92
CA THR A 69 -9.27 -11.30 4.57
C THR A 69 -8.37 -10.81 3.45
N GLY A 70 -7.23 -11.47 3.24
CA GLY A 70 -6.31 -11.17 2.16
C GLY A 70 -5.14 -12.15 2.06
N ARG A 71 -4.55 -12.26 0.88
CA ARG A 71 -3.31 -13.03 0.65
C ARG A 71 -2.10 -12.13 0.45
N ARG A 72 -2.28 -10.93 -0.11
CA ARG A 72 -1.20 -10.01 -0.41
C ARG A 72 -1.12 -8.91 0.63
N SER A 73 0.09 -8.52 0.94
CA SER A 73 0.41 -7.30 1.68
C SER A 73 0.84 -6.22 0.70
N PHE A 74 0.64 -4.97 1.08
CA PHE A 74 0.94 -3.82 0.25
C PHE A 74 1.81 -2.82 1.01
N TYR A 75 2.66 -2.15 0.27
CA TYR A 75 3.59 -1.12 0.74
C TYR A 75 3.49 0.08 -0.19
N MET A 76 3.67 1.28 0.36
CA MET A 76 3.78 2.51 -0.40
C MET A 76 4.61 3.52 0.40
N ASP A 77 5.37 4.34 -0.29
CA ASP A 77 6.18 5.41 0.29
C ASP A 77 5.85 6.77 -0.35
N GLU A 78 6.65 7.79 -0.06
CA GLU A 78 6.52 9.13 -0.64
C GLU A 78 6.56 9.17 -2.17
N SER A 79 7.12 8.15 -2.83
CA SER A 79 7.13 8.06 -4.31
C SER A 79 5.76 7.76 -4.90
N SER A 80 4.76 7.45 -4.05
CA SER A 80 3.41 7.04 -4.45
C SER A 80 3.38 5.78 -5.32
N VAL A 81 4.45 4.98 -5.30
CA VAL A 81 4.51 3.67 -5.94
C VAL A 81 3.98 2.62 -4.99
N ILE A 82 2.88 1.95 -5.37
CA ILE A 82 2.34 0.83 -4.60
C ILE A 82 3.13 -0.43 -4.97
N ARG A 83 3.69 -1.09 -3.96
CA ARG A 83 4.34 -2.40 -4.06
C ARG A 83 3.48 -3.44 -3.36
N ALA A 84 3.48 -4.66 -3.86
CA ALA A 84 2.68 -5.73 -3.27
C ALA A 84 3.37 -7.08 -3.36
N ALA A 85 3.35 -7.83 -2.26
CA ALA A 85 3.90 -9.17 -2.20
C ALA A 85 3.01 -10.10 -1.36
N ASP A 86 3.02 -11.40 -1.70
CA ASP A 86 2.46 -12.44 -0.84
C ASP A 86 3.53 -12.85 0.19
N ASN A 87 3.60 -12.07 1.27
CA ASN A 87 4.54 -12.32 2.37
C ASN A 87 3.95 -13.23 3.44
N ARG A 88 3.00 -14.11 3.08
CA ARG A 88 2.33 -15.07 3.99
C ARG A 88 1.72 -14.44 5.25
N GLY A 89 1.23 -13.20 5.14
CA GLY A 89 0.70 -12.41 6.24
C GLY A 89 1.68 -11.44 6.90
N GLY A 90 2.94 -11.38 6.44
CA GLY A 90 3.91 -10.36 6.83
C GLY A 90 3.76 -9.05 6.05
N PRO A 91 4.37 -7.94 6.51
CA PRO A 91 4.35 -6.66 5.79
C PRO A 91 5.11 -6.73 4.47
N SER A 92 4.66 -5.94 3.48
CA SER A 92 5.40 -5.69 2.24
C SER A 92 6.42 -4.56 2.47
N SER A 93 7.44 -4.45 1.62
CA SER A 93 8.53 -3.50 1.76
C SER A 93 8.89 -2.82 0.44
N LYS A 94 9.74 -1.79 0.51
CA LYS A 94 10.31 -1.12 -0.68
C LYS A 94 11.08 -2.04 -1.64
N MET A 95 11.50 -3.22 -1.18
CA MET A 95 12.21 -4.20 -2.01
C MET A 95 11.26 -5.05 -2.87
N ASP A 96 9.95 -5.03 -2.58
CA ASP A 96 8.97 -5.80 -3.33
C ASP A 96 8.67 -5.16 -4.70
N GLU A 97 8.20 -5.97 -5.64
CA GLU A 97 7.87 -5.48 -6.99
C GLU A 97 6.74 -4.43 -6.97
N PRO A 98 6.85 -3.36 -7.77
CA PRO A 98 5.75 -2.43 -7.97
C PRO A 98 4.53 -3.17 -8.52
N LEU A 99 3.35 -2.95 -7.92
CA LEU A 99 2.10 -3.52 -8.37
C LEU A 99 1.77 -3.10 -9.81
N ASP A 100 2.17 -1.89 -10.20
CA ASP A 100 1.94 -1.30 -11.51
C ASP A 100 3.16 -1.41 -12.45
N ALA A 101 4.15 -2.27 -12.15
CA ALA A 101 5.32 -2.46 -13.03
C ALA A 101 4.94 -2.87 -14.47
N ASP A 102 3.79 -3.54 -14.65
CA ASP A 102 3.24 -3.89 -15.96
C ASP A 102 2.76 -2.67 -16.79
N PHE A 103 2.49 -1.51 -16.16
CA PHE A 103 1.98 -0.31 -16.84
C PHE A 103 3.04 0.78 -17.09
N ALA A 104 4.22 0.67 -16.47
CA ALA A 104 5.28 1.68 -16.53
C ALA A 104 6.20 1.59 -17.76
N SER A 105 5.93 0.68 -18.70
CA SER A 105 6.63 0.65 -19.99
C SER A 105 5.88 1.50 -21.01
N PRO A 106 6.42 2.62 -21.54
CA PRO A 106 5.81 3.36 -22.65
C PRO A 106 5.67 2.51 -23.94
N PHE A 107 6.32 1.34 -23.97
CA PHE A 107 6.10 0.28 -24.93
C PHE A 107 5.78 -0.99 -24.15
N GLY A 108 4.49 -1.29 -24.01
CA GLY A 108 3.99 -2.40 -23.20
C GLY A 108 4.72 -3.72 -23.49
N SER A 109 5.25 -4.33 -22.43
CA SER A 109 5.46 -5.78 -22.45
C SER A 109 4.16 -6.42 -21.97
N PRO A 110 3.48 -7.25 -22.78
CA PRO A 110 2.29 -7.95 -22.32
C PRO A 110 2.68 -8.91 -21.20
N ARG A 111 1.84 -8.94 -20.16
CA ARG A 111 1.81 -9.91 -19.07
C ARG A 111 2.58 -11.20 -19.40
N LYS A 112 3.66 -11.49 -18.67
CA LYS A 112 3.98 -12.89 -18.40
C LYS A 112 2.91 -13.40 -17.45
N SER A 113 1.76 -13.77 -18.01
CA SER A 113 0.80 -14.63 -17.33
C SER A 113 1.55 -15.87 -16.89
N GLY A 114 1.78 -15.98 -15.58
CA GLY A 114 2.25 -17.21 -14.97
C GLY A 114 1.40 -18.37 -15.48
N GLN A 115 2.10 -19.41 -15.91
CA GLN A 115 1.59 -20.71 -16.31
C GLN A 115 0.48 -21.15 -15.34
N TYR A 116 -0.78 -21.05 -15.76
CA TYR A 116 -1.81 -21.94 -15.27
C TYR A 116 -1.74 -23.18 -16.16
N ASN A 117 -0.95 -24.17 -15.71
CA ASN A 117 -1.06 -25.53 -16.22
C ASN A 117 -2.50 -25.98 -16.00
N ARG A 118 -3.28 -26.00 -17.09
CA ARG A 118 -4.51 -26.75 -17.14
C ARG A 118 -4.16 -28.02 -17.91
N GLU A 119 -3.78 -29.06 -17.16
CA GLU A 119 -3.81 -30.43 -17.66
C GLU A 119 -5.26 -30.77 -18.03
N VAL A 120 -5.53 -30.87 -19.32
CA VAL A 120 -6.60 -31.68 -19.93
C VAL A 120 -5.98 -32.19 -21.23
N GLY A 121 -5.62 -33.46 -21.37
CA GLY A 121 -6.51 -34.62 -21.26
C GLY A 121 -7.09 -34.86 -22.66
N TYR A 122 -6.41 -35.70 -23.45
CA TYR A 122 -6.95 -36.38 -24.64
C TYR A 122 -6.61 -37.85 -24.56
#